data_AF-C7FIN9-F1
#
_entry.id   AF-C7FIN9-F1
#
_cell.length_a   1.000
_cell.length_b   1.000
_cell.length_c   1.000
_cell.angle_alpha   90.00
_cell.angle_beta   90.00
_cell.angle_gamma   90.00
#
_symmetry.space_group_name_H-M   'P 1'
#
loop_
_entity.id
_entity.type
_entity.pdbx_description
1 polymer ?
#
loop_
_entity_poly.entity_id
_entity_poly.type
_entity_poly.pdbx_seq_one_letter_code
_entity_poly.pdbx_strand_id
1 'polypeptide(L)'
;ISLMTGMMMNNFWFSYILFLIFLGGMLVLFIYVTSLASNEMFNFSMKLMIMSLMMIFTLMIFTFLVDMVNFSMFFNYEQTNSLFNNLITENQYSIYKLYNFPTNFLTSLMINYLFFTLIVVVKVTSFFYGPIRNLN
;
A
#
# COMPACT_ATOMS: atom_id res chain seq x y z
N ILE A 1 -4.33 0.57 6.10
CA ILE A 1 -4.84 1.45 5.02
C ILE A 1 -5.92 0.75 4.20
N SER A 2 -5.65 -0.40 3.56
CA SER A 2 -6.64 -1.11 2.72
C SER A 2 -7.97 -1.37 3.43
N LEU A 3 -7.95 -1.94 4.64
CA LEU A 3 -9.16 -2.19 5.42
C LEU A 3 -9.90 -0.91 5.80
N MET A 4 -9.19 0.13 6.26
CA MET A 4 -9.79 1.43 6.56
C MET A 4 -10.39 2.09 5.31
N THR A 5 -9.74 2.00 4.15
CA THR A 5 -10.30 2.50 2.88
C THR A 5 -11.50 1.69 2.41
N GLY A 6 -11.54 0.38 2.69
CA GLY A 6 -12.69 -0.47 2.41
C GLY A 6 -13.88 -0.17 3.32
N MET A 7 -13.64 0.26 4.56
CA MET A 7 -14.70 0.73 5.47
C MET A 7 -15.22 2.12 5.11
N MET A 8 -14.36 2.99 4.56
CA MET A 8 -14.72 4.35 4.14
C MET A 8 -15.40 4.42 2.77
N MET A 9 -15.19 3.42 1.91
CA MET A 9 -15.76 3.38 0.56
C MET A 9 -16.91 2.38 0.48
N ASN A 10 -17.94 2.76 -0.27
CA ASN A 10 -19.13 1.94 -0.55
C ASN A 10 -18.82 0.57 -1.19
N ASN A 11 -17.63 0.38 -1.79
CA ASN A 11 -17.22 -0.89 -2.37
C ASN A 11 -15.73 -1.19 -2.12
N PHE A 12 -15.45 -2.48 -1.96
CA PHE A 12 -14.13 -3.03 -1.66
C PHE A 12 -13.17 -3.11 -2.85
N TRP A 13 -13.59 -2.87 -4.11
CA TRP A 13 -12.71 -3.01 -5.28
C TRP A 13 -11.41 -2.20 -5.18
N PHE A 14 -11.50 -0.93 -4.74
CA PHE A 14 -10.31 -0.09 -4.59
C PHE A 14 -9.38 -0.61 -3.49
N SER A 15 -9.95 -1.02 -2.34
CA SER A 15 -9.18 -1.59 -1.23
C SER A 15 -8.45 -2.89 -1.62
N TYR A 16 -9.07 -3.68 -2.52
CA TYR A 16 -8.50 -4.92 -3.04
C TYR A 16 -7.33 -4.67 -4.00
N ILE A 17 -7.49 -3.73 -4.95
CA ILE A 17 -6.40 -3.34 -5.87
C ILE A 17 -5.18 -2.82 -5.08
N LEU A 18 -5.43 -1.97 -4.08
CA LEU A 18 -4.38 -1.47 -3.18
C LEU A 18 -3.65 -2.62 -2.48
N PHE A 19 -4.39 -3.58 -1.92
CA PHE A 19 -3.79 -4.73 -1.24
C PHE A 19 -2.87 -5.53 -2.17
N LEU A 20 -3.29 -5.81 -3.40
CA LEU A 20 -2.48 -6.55 -4.38
C LEU A 20 -1.19 -5.82 -4.75
N ILE A 21 -1.25 -4.51 -4.98
CA ILE A 21 -0.06 -3.71 -5.35
C ILE A 21 0.96 -3.71 -4.21
N PHE A 22 0.51 -3.51 -2.97
CA PHE A 22 1.40 -3.53 -1.81
C PHE A 22 2.03 -4.91 -1.60
N LEU A 23 1.25 -5.99 -1.69
CA LEU A 23 1.75 -7.34 -1.49
C LEU A 23 2.79 -7.69 -2.58
N GLY A 24 2.49 -7.39 -3.85
CA GLY A 24 3.42 -7.61 -4.96
C GLY A 24 4.73 -6.81 -4.79
N GLY A 25 4.65 -5.52 -4.45
CA GLY A 25 5.82 -4.67 -4.25
C GLY A 25 6.71 -5.12 -3.08
N MET A 26 6.09 -5.53 -1.97
CA MET A 26 6.82 -6.02 -0.79
C MET A 26 7.55 -7.34 -1.05
N LEU A 27 6.96 -8.25 -1.84
CA LEU A 27 7.62 -9.51 -2.19
C LEU A 27 8.89 -9.28 -3.04
N VAL A 28 8.84 -8.36 -4.02
CA VAL A 28 10.01 -8.02 -4.84
C VAL A 28 11.11 -7.39 -3.98
N LEU A 29 10.76 -6.45 -3.09
CA LEU A 29 11.72 -5.84 -2.16
C LEU A 29 12.32 -6.87 -1.20
N PHE A 30 11.53 -7.82 -0.73
CA PHE A 30 12.00 -8.88 0.17
C PHE A 30 13.08 -9.76 -0.49
N ILE A 31 12.86 -10.18 -1.74
CA ILE A 31 13.86 -10.95 -2.50
C ILE A 31 15.13 -10.13 -2.71
N TYR A 32 14.99 -8.83 -3.05
CA TYR A 32 16.14 -7.95 -3.23
C TYR A 32 16.98 -7.80 -1.96
N VAL A 33 16.35 -7.53 -0.80
CA VAL A 33 17.06 -7.35 0.47
C VAL A 33 17.75 -8.64 0.94
N THR A 34 17.06 -9.78 0.85
CA THR A 34 17.65 -11.09 1.22
C THR A 34 18.80 -11.49 0.31
N SER A 35 18.84 -11.02 -0.94
CA SER A 35 19.97 -11.24 -1.84
C SER A 35 21.20 -10.35 -1.54
N LEU A 36 20.99 -9.22 -0.85
CA LEU A 36 22.04 -8.23 -0.57
C LEU A 36 22.61 -8.33 0.84
N ALA A 37 21.78 -8.64 1.83
CA ALA A 37 22.23 -8.71 3.22
C ALA A 37 22.93 -10.05 3.51
N SER A 38 24.09 -9.98 4.16
CA SER A 38 24.67 -11.14 4.84
C SER A 38 23.65 -11.62 5.89
N ASN A 39 23.43 -12.94 5.95
CA ASN A 39 22.67 -13.59 7.02
C ASN A 39 23.44 -13.48 8.35
N GLU A 40 23.60 -12.26 8.89
CA GLU A 40 24.12 -12.06 10.22
C GLU A 40 23.11 -12.60 11.23
N MET A 41 23.58 -13.45 12.14
CA MET A 41 22.73 -14.01 13.18
C MET A 41 22.18 -12.87 14.02
N PHE A 42 20.85 -12.81 14.14
CA PHE A 42 20.17 -11.77 14.89
C PHE A 42 20.57 -11.82 16.36
N ASN A 43 21.35 -10.84 16.83
CA ASN A 43 21.67 -10.70 18.24
C ASN A 43 20.50 -10.04 18.97
N PHE A 44 19.72 -10.84 19.67
CA PHE A 44 18.62 -10.37 20.51
C PHE A 44 19.17 -9.61 21.73
N SER A 45 18.87 -8.32 21.85
CA SER A 45 19.19 -7.57 23.07
C SER A 45 17.92 -7.26 23.88
N MET A 46 17.94 -7.64 25.16
CA MET A 46 16.82 -7.38 26.07
C MET A 46 16.54 -5.88 26.24
N LYS A 47 17.57 -5.03 26.13
CA LYS A 47 17.43 -3.57 26.20
C LYS A 47 16.62 -3.03 25.02
N LEU A 48 16.87 -3.51 23.79
CA LEU A 48 16.08 -3.15 22.61
C LEU A 48 14.64 -3.64 22.73
N MET A 49 14.43 -4.85 23.25
CA MET A 49 13.08 -5.39 23.49
C MET A 49 12.28 -4.49 24.44
N ILE A 50 12.85 -4.12 25.60
CA ILE A 50 12.17 -3.26 26.58
C ILE A 50 11.86 -1.89 25.97
N MET A 51 12.80 -1.29 25.22
CA MET A 51 12.55 -0.01 24.54
C MET A 51 11.41 -0.12 23.51
N SER A 52 11.37 -1.21 22.73
CA SER A 52 10.29 -1.42 21.76
C SER A 52 8.93 -1.58 22.43
N LEU A 53 8.87 -2.29 23.56
CA LEU A 53 7.64 -2.46 24.34
C LEU A 53 7.13 -1.13 24.89
N MET A 54 8.02 -0.28 25.45
CA MET A 54 7.63 1.05 25.94
C MET A 54 7.09 1.94 24.82
N MET A 55 7.69 1.88 23.63
CA MET A 55 7.19 2.61 22.46
C MET A 55 5.81 2.10 22.03
N ILE A 56 5.55 0.80 22.06
CA ILE A 56 4.23 0.25 21.75
C ILE A 56 3.20 0.71 22.79
N PHE A 57 3.51 0.65 24.08
CA PHE A 57 2.59 1.08 25.14
C PHE A 57 2.22 2.56 25.01
N THR A 58 3.18 3.43 24.74
CA THR A 58 2.91 4.86 24.54
C THR A 58 2.00 5.09 23.33
N LEU A 59 2.24 4.39 22.23
CA LEU A 59 1.37 4.47 21.04
C LEU A 59 -0.06 4.01 21.34
N MET A 60 -0.24 2.93 22.09
CA MET A 60 -1.58 2.45 22.45
C MET A 60 -2.35 3.45 23.31
N ILE A 61 -1.68 4.12 24.26
CA ILE A 61 -2.30 5.16 25.08
C ILE A 61 -2.75 6.33 24.20
N PHE A 62 -1.91 6.75 23.24
CA PHE A 62 -2.27 7.81 22.31
C PHE A 62 -3.48 7.43 21.43
N THR A 63 -3.57 6.20 20.94
CA THR A 63 -4.73 5.78 20.13
C THR A 63 -6.02 5.78 20.94
N PHE A 64 -5.99 5.32 22.20
CA PHE A 64 -7.16 5.35 23.08
C PHE A 64 -7.68 6.77 23.35
N LEU A 65 -6.77 7.74 23.51
CA LEU A 65 -7.15 9.14 23.73
C LEU A 65 -7.81 9.77 22.49
N VAL A 66 -7.34 9.41 21.30
CA VAL A 66 -7.87 9.94 20.03
C VAL A 66 -9.27 9.37 19.73
N ASP A 67 -9.50 8.08 20.01
CA ASP A 67 -10.79 7.44 19.72
C ASP A 67 -11.94 8.03 20.55
N MET A 68 -11.70 8.43 21.80
CA MET A 68 -12.71 9.07 22.65
C MET A 68 -13.23 10.39 22.06
N VAL A 69 -12.41 11.10 21.29
CA VAL A 69 -12.80 12.39 20.66
C VAL A 69 -13.52 12.15 19.33
N ASN A 70 -13.11 11.14 18.56
CA ASN A 70 -13.62 10.89 17.20
C ASN A 70 -14.86 9.99 17.13
N PHE A 71 -15.19 9.23 18.18
CA PHE A 71 -16.34 8.32 18.18
C PHE A 71 -17.69 9.04 17.95
N SER A 72 -17.78 10.32 18.33
CA SER A 72 -18.98 11.15 18.14
C SER A 72 -19.23 11.56 16.67
N MET A 73 -18.19 11.59 15.83
CA MET A 73 -18.30 11.99 14.41
C MET A 73 -18.79 10.86 13.50
N PHE A 74 -18.46 9.60 13.82
CA PHE A 74 -18.81 8.45 12.97
C PHE A 74 -20.30 8.10 13.00
N PHE A 75 -20.98 8.24 14.14
CA PHE A 75 -22.42 7.93 14.25
C PHE A 75 -23.32 8.86 13.42
N ASN A 76 -22.88 10.10 13.13
CA ASN A 76 -23.66 11.03 12.31
C ASN A 76 -23.61 10.71 10.81
N TYR A 77 -22.70 9.85 10.36
CA TYR A 77 -22.54 9.51 8.93
C TYR A 77 -23.42 8.32 8.49
N GLU A 78 -23.79 7.43 9.42
CA GLU A 78 -24.60 6.24 9.12
C GLU A 78 -26.08 6.56 8.83
N GLN A 79 -26.55 7.78 9.11
CA GLN A 79 -27.96 8.16 8.94
C GLN A 79 -28.30 8.63 7.51
N THR A 80 -27.66 8.05 6.49
CA THR A 80 -28.03 8.23 5.07
C THR A 80 -28.39 6.88 4.46
N ASN A 81 -29.50 6.32 4.94
CA ASN A 81 -30.10 5.03 4.57
C ASN A 81 -30.64 4.93 3.12
N SER A 82 -29.99 5.57 2.15
CA SER A 82 -30.35 5.49 0.71
C SER A 82 -29.21 4.99 -0.20
N LEU A 83 -28.13 4.45 0.38
CA LEU A 83 -26.93 4.06 -0.38
C LEU A 83 -26.99 2.64 -0.96
N PHE A 84 -27.83 1.74 -0.44
CA PHE A 84 -27.76 0.31 -0.77
C PHE A 84 -28.10 -0.03 -2.23
N ASN A 85 -28.90 0.79 -2.92
CA ASN A 85 -29.29 0.54 -4.31
C ASN A 85 -28.33 1.12 -5.37
N ASN A 86 -27.34 1.95 -4.99
CA ASN A 86 -26.37 2.55 -5.92
C ASN A 86 -24.97 1.89 -5.88
N LEU A 87 -24.75 0.93 -4.99
CA LEU A 87 -23.43 0.34 -4.76
C LEU A 87 -22.85 -0.36 -6.01
N ILE A 88 -23.69 -0.97 -6.84
CA ILE A 88 -23.25 -1.71 -8.03
C ILE A 88 -23.02 -0.78 -9.23
N THR A 89 -23.86 0.26 -9.37
CA THR A 89 -23.81 1.22 -10.50
C THR A 89 -22.65 2.21 -10.36
N GLU A 90 -22.29 2.62 -9.14
CA GLU A 90 -21.15 3.52 -8.91
C GLU A 90 -19.79 2.91 -9.28
N ASN A 91 -19.63 1.59 -9.12
CA ASN A 91 -18.37 0.90 -9.43
C ASN A 91 -18.06 0.92 -10.92
N GLN A 92 -19.05 0.61 -11.74
CA GLN A 92 -18.88 0.60 -13.19
C GLN A 92 -18.70 2.02 -13.72
N TYR A 93 -19.41 3.00 -13.15
CA TYR A 93 -19.29 4.39 -13.56
C TYR A 93 -17.93 5.00 -13.22
N SER A 94 -17.38 4.72 -12.03
CA SER A 94 -16.08 5.25 -11.61
C SER A 94 -14.92 4.72 -12.47
N ILE A 95 -14.91 3.44 -12.82
CA ILE A 95 -13.92 2.85 -13.73
C ILE A 95 -14.09 3.39 -15.15
N TYR A 96 -15.33 3.46 -15.65
CA TYR A 96 -15.62 3.97 -16.99
C TYR A 96 -15.24 5.44 -17.14
N LYS A 97 -15.39 6.24 -16.08
CA LYS A 97 -14.97 7.64 -16.05
C LYS A 97 -13.48 7.82 -16.34
N LEU A 98 -12.61 6.91 -15.87
CA LEU A 98 -11.16 7.01 -16.10
C LEU A 98 -10.79 6.98 -17.59
N TYR A 99 -11.50 6.16 -18.38
CA TYR A 99 -11.24 6.01 -19.82
C TYR A 99 -11.99 7.03 -20.68
N ASN A 100 -12.95 7.76 -20.10
CA ASN A 100 -13.69 8.79 -20.82
C ASN A 100 -12.98 10.15 -20.77
N PHE A 101 -13.34 11.01 -21.72
CA PHE A 101 -12.95 12.41 -21.66
C PHE A 101 -13.53 13.10 -20.41
N PRO A 102 -12.77 13.98 -19.73
CA PRO A 102 -11.44 14.49 -20.08
C PRO A 102 -10.26 13.68 -19.49
N THR A 103 -10.54 12.73 -18.60
CA THR A 103 -9.52 12.00 -17.81
C THR A 103 -8.72 10.98 -18.61
N ASN A 104 -9.14 10.63 -19.82
CA ASN A 104 -8.40 9.72 -20.72
C ASN A 104 -6.97 10.19 -21.05
N PHE A 105 -6.68 11.49 -20.99
CA PHE A 105 -5.30 11.96 -21.14
C PHE A 105 -4.40 11.47 -20.00
N LEU A 106 -4.92 11.38 -18.78
CA LEU A 106 -4.17 10.87 -17.63
C LEU A 106 -3.87 9.37 -17.78
N THR A 107 -4.82 8.58 -18.26
CA THR A 107 -4.59 7.13 -18.50
C THR A 107 -3.55 6.92 -19.59
N SER A 108 -3.61 7.69 -20.69
CA SER A 108 -2.60 7.65 -21.75
C SER A 108 -1.20 8.01 -21.24
N LEU A 109 -1.07 9.01 -20.37
CA LEU A 109 0.21 9.36 -19.73
C LEU A 109 0.76 8.22 -18.87
N MET A 110 -0.08 7.53 -18.10
CA MET A 110 0.35 6.41 -17.25
C MET A 110 0.87 5.22 -18.05
N ILE A 111 0.24 4.90 -19.20
CA ILE A 111 0.70 3.84 -20.09
C ILE A 111 2.10 4.17 -20.63
N ASN A 112 2.29 5.40 -21.11
CA ASN A 112 3.59 5.84 -21.62
C ASN A 112 4.67 5.86 -20.53
N TYR A 113 4.32 6.27 -19.31
CA TYR A 113 5.22 6.23 -18.16
C TYR A 113 5.68 4.80 -17.86
N LEU A 114 4.74 3.85 -17.72
CA LEU A 114 5.08 2.45 -17.45
C LEU A 114 5.95 1.85 -18.56
N PHE A 115 5.62 2.13 -19.83
CA PHE A 115 6.43 1.69 -20.97
C PHE A 115 7.85 2.25 -20.92
N PHE A 116 8.01 3.54 -20.65
CA PHE A 116 9.32 4.16 -20.51
C PHE A 116 10.12 3.56 -19.35
N THR A 117 9.50 3.32 -18.20
CA THR A 117 10.18 2.68 -17.06
C THR A 117 10.69 1.29 -17.40
N LEU A 118 9.95 0.50 -18.18
CA LEU A 118 10.39 -0.82 -18.62
C LEU A 118 11.66 -0.73 -19.48
N ILE A 119 11.71 0.20 -20.44
CA ILE A 119 12.90 0.42 -21.29
C ILE A 119 14.10 0.81 -20.43
N VAL A 120 13.91 1.74 -19.49
CA VAL A 120 14.97 2.19 -18.59
C VAL A 120 15.46 1.03 -17.71
N VAL A 121 14.57 0.22 -17.15
CA VAL A 121 14.92 -0.93 -16.32
C VAL A 121 15.76 -1.93 -17.12
N VAL A 122 15.38 -2.29 -18.35
CA VAL A 122 16.17 -3.19 -19.21
C VAL A 122 17.56 -2.63 -19.50
N LYS A 123 17.67 -1.31 -19.72
CA LYS A 123 18.96 -0.65 -19.95
C LYS A 123 19.84 -0.67 -18.69
N VAL A 124 19.27 -0.44 -17.51
CA VAL A 124 19.98 -0.46 -16.22
C VAL A 124 20.40 -1.87 -15.82
N THR A 125 19.60 -2.89 -16.08
CA THR A 125 19.96 -4.28 -15.75
C THR A 125 20.97 -4.91 -16.71
N SER A 126 21.19 -4.33 -17.90
CA SER A 126 22.15 -4.85 -18.89
C SER A 126 23.64 -4.63 -18.54
N PHE A 127 23.96 -4.03 -17.38
CA PHE A 127 25.34 -3.93 -16.89
C PHE A 127 25.85 -5.29 -16.36
N PHE A 128 26.57 -6.03 -17.20
CA PHE A 128 27.29 -7.24 -16.84
C PHE A 128 28.60 -6.92 -16.10
N TYR A 129 28.53 -6.49 -14.85
CA TYR A 129 29.62 -6.78 -13.91
C TYR A 129 29.23 -8.10 -13.22
N GLY A 130 30.19 -9.04 -13.14
CA GLY A 130 29.96 -10.40 -12.63
C GLY A 130 29.27 -10.44 -11.25
N PRO A 131 28.90 -11.63 -10.75
CA PRO A 131 28.15 -11.76 -9.51
C PRO A 131 28.79 -10.92 -8.39
N ILE A 132 28.00 -10.05 -7.74
CA ILE A 132 28.44 -9.17 -6.63
C ILE A 132 29.01 -9.98 -5.44
N ARG A 133 28.79 -11.30 -5.42
CA ARG A 133 29.43 -12.23 -4.50
C ARG A 133 30.66 -12.85 -5.13
N ASN A 134 31.84 -12.46 -4.65
CA ASN A 134 33.03 -13.29 -4.81
C ASN A 134 32.73 -14.67 -4.20
N LEU A 135 32.78 -15.71 -5.03
CA LEU A 135 32.83 -17.09 -4.60
C LEU A 135 34.19 -17.31 -3.92
N ASN A 136 34.21 -17.25 -2.60
CA ASN A 136 35.25 -17.87 -1.77
C ASN A 136 34.69 -19.18 -1.21
#